data_AF-T0ZJP9-F1
#
_entry.id   AF-T0ZJP9-F1
#
_cell.length_a   1.000
_cell.length_b   1.000
_cell.length_c   1.000
_cell.angle_alpha   90.00
_cell.angle_beta   90.00
_cell.angle_gamma   90.00
#
_symmetry.space_group_name_H-M   'P 1'
#
loop_
_entity.id
_entity.type
_entity.pdbx_description
1 polymer ?
#
loop_
_entity_poly.entity_id
_entity_poly.type
_entity_poly.pdbx_seq_one_letter_code
_entity_poly.pdbx_strand_id
1 'polypeptide(L)'
;MGIVAKNRALITGITGQDGSYLAEFLLGQGYEVFGMIRRSSTVNFERIAHIQDEISLVTGDLLDEVSMINVLKQAKPREVYNLAAQSFVQT
;
A
#
# COMPACT_ATOMS: atom_id res chain seq x y z
N MET A 1 -1.61 -8.41 -29.90
CA MET A 1 -0.93 -8.36 -28.59
C MET A 1 -2.02 -8.20 -27.53
N GLY A 2 -2.34 -9.26 -26.77
CA GLY A 2 -3.37 -9.16 -25.73
C GLY A 2 -2.88 -8.26 -24.59
N ILE A 3 -3.73 -7.35 -24.11
CA ILE A 3 -3.44 -6.57 -22.90
C ILE A 3 -3.41 -7.58 -21.75
N VAL A 4 -2.21 -7.95 -21.28
CA VAL A 4 -2.09 -8.67 -20.00
C VAL A 4 -2.49 -7.66 -18.94
N ALA A 5 -3.63 -7.88 -18.29
CA ALA A 5 -4.06 -7.05 -17.18
C ALA A 5 -2.97 -7.11 -16.09
N LYS A 6 -2.40 -5.96 -15.72
CA LYS A 6 -1.46 -5.90 -14.59
C LYS A 6 -2.17 -6.39 -13.33
N ASN A 7 -1.54 -7.33 -12.62
CA ASN A 7 -2.03 -7.74 -11.31
C ASN A 7 -1.98 -6.54 -10.36
N ARG A 8 -3.03 -6.35 -9.57
CA ARG A 8 -3.14 -5.26 -8.60
C ARG A 8 -2.87 -5.77 -7.20
N ALA A 9 -1.97 -5.11 -6.48
CA ALA A 9 -1.67 -5.41 -5.09
C ALA A 9 -2.01 -4.22 -4.20
N LEU A 10 -2.58 -4.49 -3.03
CA LEU A 10 -2.76 -3.51 -1.96
C LEU A 10 -1.82 -3.84 -0.82
N ILE A 11 -0.98 -2.89 -0.41
CA ILE A 11 -0.08 -3.01 0.74
C ILE A 11 -0.57 -2.07 1.84
N THR A 12 -0.90 -2.60 3.01
CA THR A 12 -1.10 -1.78 4.22
C THR A 12 0.25 -1.62 4.92
N GLY A 13 0.51 -0.44 5.48
CA GLY A 13 1.82 -0.16 6.10
C GLY A 13 2.92 0.06 5.07
N ILE A 14 2.58 0.58 3.88
CA ILE A 14 3.52 0.79 2.78
C ILE A 14 4.69 1.73 3.12
N THR A 15 4.49 2.64 4.08
CA THR A 15 5.54 3.56 4.56
C THR A 15 6.50 2.91 5.56
N GLY A 16 6.20 1.69 6.03
CA GLY A 16 7.11 0.88 6.82
C GLY A 16 8.25 0.30 5.98
N GLN A 17 9.25 -0.29 6.65
CA GLN A 17 10.39 -0.90 5.96
C GLN A 17 9.95 -2.03 5.03
N ASP A 18 9.26 -3.04 5.55
CA ASP A 18 8.84 -4.19 4.76
C ASP A 18 7.86 -3.78 3.65
N GLY A 19 7.02 -2.79 3.92
CA GLY A 19 6.09 -2.23 2.96
C GLY A 19 6.79 -1.60 1.75
N SER A 20 7.86 -0.84 1.96
CA SER A 20 8.61 -0.22 0.87
C SER A 20 9.35 -1.25 0.02
N TYR A 21 10.03 -2.21 0.65
CA TYR A 21 10.72 -3.28 -0.08
C TYR A 21 9.76 -4.16 -0.88
N LEU A 22 8.59 -4.50 -0.31
CA LEU A 22 7.58 -5.27 -1.02
C LEU A 22 7.01 -4.47 -2.22
N ALA A 23 6.78 -3.17 -2.06
CA ALA A 23 6.31 -2.32 -3.16
C ALA A 23 7.29 -2.32 -4.33
N GLU A 24 8.58 -2.12 -4.08
CA GLU A 24 9.65 -2.21 -5.09
C GLU A 24 9.66 -3.56 -5.79
N PHE A 25 9.62 -4.65 -5.01
CA PHE A 25 9.61 -6.01 -5.56
C PHE A 25 8.41 -6.23 -6.49
N LEU A 26 7.20 -5.86 -6.07
CA LEU A 26 5.98 -6.04 -6.86
C LEU A 26 5.96 -5.17 -8.11
N LEU A 27 6.43 -3.91 -8.02
CA LEU A 27 6.62 -3.05 -9.20
C LEU A 27 7.58 -3.70 -10.21
N GLY A 28 8.69 -4.28 -9.74
CA GLY A 28 9.63 -5.05 -10.56
C GLY A 28 9.02 -6.29 -11.22
N GLN A 29 7.97 -6.86 -10.63
CA GLN A 29 7.18 -7.96 -11.21
C GLN A 29 6.06 -7.46 -12.17
N GLY A 30 5.95 -6.14 -12.39
CA GLY A 30 4.96 -5.54 -13.28
C GLY A 30 3.57 -5.35 -12.67
N TYR A 31 3.45 -5.41 -11.34
CA TYR A 31 2.19 -5.14 -10.65
C TYR A 31 1.83 -3.65 -10.70
N GLU A 32 0.53 -3.36 -10.59
CA GLU A 32 0.03 -2.04 -10.21
C GLU A 32 -0.13 -2.03 -8.68
N VAL A 33 0.66 -1.21 -7.99
CA VAL A 33 0.77 -1.24 -6.52
C VAL A 33 -0.04 -0.08 -5.92
N PHE A 34 -0.94 -0.44 -5.00
CA PHE A 34 -1.67 0.50 -4.16
C PHE A 34 -1.13 0.45 -2.74
N GLY A 35 -0.81 1.63 -2.19
CA GLY A 35 -0.31 1.79 -0.83
C GLY A 35 -1.33 2.44 0.07
N MET A 36 -1.72 1.77 1.16
CA MET A 36 -2.61 2.37 2.13
C MET A 36 -1.83 3.22 3.15
N ILE A 37 -2.25 4.48 3.30
CA ILE A 37 -1.75 5.42 4.30
C ILE A 37 -2.89 5.84 5.24
N ARG A 38 -2.59 6.06 6.53
CA ARG A 38 -3.57 6.61 7.48
C ARG A 38 -3.72 8.11 7.26
N ARG A 39 -4.90 8.66 7.59
CA ARG A 39 -5.06 10.11 7.79
C ARG A 39 -4.29 10.49 9.04
N SER A 40 -3.09 11.01 8.85
CA SER A 40 -2.24 11.55 9.91
C SER A 40 -1.69 12.89 9.45
N SER A 41 -1.50 13.82 10.39
CA SER A 41 -0.85 15.11 10.15
C SER A 41 0.64 14.95 9.78
N THR A 42 1.25 13.81 10.07
CA THR A 42 2.62 13.48 9.67
C THR A 42 2.61 12.12 8.99
N VAL A 43 2.91 12.10 7.69
CA VAL A 43 3.20 10.89 6.93
C VAL A 43 4.63 11.01 6.44
N ASN A 44 5.52 10.11 6.89
CA ASN A 44 6.88 10.05 6.40
C ASN A 44 6.91 9.16 5.15
N PHE A 45 7.25 9.76 4.01
CA PHE A 45 7.36 9.10 2.71
C PHE A 45 8.81 8.78 2.30
N GLU A 46 9.81 9.05 3.13
CA GLU A 46 11.24 8.86 2.80
C GLU A 46 11.53 7.47 2.25
N ARG A 47 10.86 6.43 2.78
CA ARG A 47 11.06 5.04 2.35
C ARG A 47 10.51 4.70 0.97
N ILE A 48 9.58 5.51 0.47
CA ILE A 48 8.90 5.27 -0.81
C ILE A 48 9.07 6.44 -1.77
N ALA A 49 9.85 7.46 -1.41
CA ALA A 49 10.00 8.69 -2.18
C ALA A 49 10.49 8.42 -3.62
N HIS A 50 11.39 7.45 -3.79
CA HIS A 50 11.95 7.07 -5.09
C HIS A 50 11.00 6.26 -5.98
N ILE A 51 9.92 5.70 -5.44
CA ILE A 51 8.88 4.96 -6.17
C ILE A 51 7.50 5.61 -6.08
N GLN A 52 7.42 6.83 -5.53
CA GLN A 52 6.14 7.47 -5.21
C GLN A 52 5.27 7.73 -6.44
N ASP A 53 5.90 8.03 -7.58
CA ASP A 53 5.21 8.27 -8.86
C ASP A 53 4.76 6.96 -9.55
N GLU A 54 5.22 5.80 -9.07
CA GLU A 54 4.91 4.48 -9.61
C GLU A 54 3.81 3.75 -8.81
N ILE A 55 3.48 4.25 -7.61
CA ILE A 55 2.47 3.69 -6.71
C ILE A 55 1.25 4.59 -6.60
N SER A 56 0.09 4.00 -6.33
CA SER A 56 -1.14 4.74 -6.03
C SER A 56 -1.40 4.74 -4.53
N LEU A 57 -1.28 5.91 -3.89
CA LEU A 57 -1.57 6.05 -2.46
C LEU A 57 -3.07 6.22 -2.22
N VAL A 58 -3.63 5.38 -1.34
CA VAL A 58 -5.03 5.42 -0.93
C VAL A 58 -5.11 5.62 0.58
N THR A 59 -6.06 6.42 1.02
CA THR A 59 -6.23 6.72 2.43
C THR A 59 -7.20 5.74 3.10
N GLY A 60 -6.80 5.14 4.22
CA GLY A 60 -7.65 4.22 4.98
C GLY A 60 -7.18 4.02 6.42
N ASP A 61 -8.05 3.44 7.24
CA ASP A 61 -7.76 3.03 8.61
C ASP A 61 -8.21 1.58 8.80
N LEU A 62 -7.30 0.70 9.25
CA LEU A 62 -7.60 -0.71 9.50
C LEU A 62 -8.71 -0.93 10.54
N LEU A 63 -8.92 0.05 11.43
CA LEU A 63 -9.95 -0.01 12.47
C LEU A 63 -11.31 0.56 12.01
N ASP A 64 -11.38 1.15 10.81
CA ASP A 64 -12.61 1.70 10.23
C ASP A 64 -13.04 0.88 9.00
N GLU A 65 -14.07 0.06 9.18
CA GLU A 65 -14.64 -0.82 8.16
C GLU A 65 -15.03 -0.07 6.88
N VAL A 66 -15.68 1.10 7.00
CA VAL A 66 -16.16 1.87 5.85
C VAL A 66 -14.97 2.39 5.04
N SER A 67 -13.91 2.82 5.74
CA SER A 67 -12.68 3.23 5.07
C SER A 67 -12.03 2.09 4.30
N MET A 68 -11.99 0.88 4.87
CA MET A 68 -11.41 -0.31 4.22
C MET A 68 -12.23 -0.77 3.02
N ILE A 69 -13.56 -0.72 3.11
CA ILE A 69 -14.44 -0.96 1.95
C ILE A 69 -14.10 0.02 0.82
N ASN A 70 -13.90 1.29 1.12
CA ASN A 70 -13.56 2.30 0.12
C ASN A 70 -12.15 2.10 -0.47
N VAL A 71 -11.18 1.70 0.34
CA VAL A 71 -9.83 1.33 -0.12
C VAL A 71 -9.89 0.17 -1.10
N LEU A 72 -10.60 -0.91 -0.75
CA LEU A 72 -10.75 -2.09 -1.62
C LEU A 72 -11.49 -1.78 -2.92
N LYS A 73 -12.54 -0.94 -2.87
CA LYS A 73 -13.27 -0.50 -4.06
C LYS A 73 -12.41 0.32 -5.03
N GLN A 74 -11.51 1.15 -4.50
CA GLN A 74 -10.60 1.97 -5.30
C GLN A 74 -9.47 1.12 -5.89
N ALA A 75 -8.76 0.36 -5.05
CA ALA A 75 -7.60 -0.42 -5.47
C ALA A 75 -7.99 -1.65 -6.30
N LYS A 76 -9.17 -2.25 -6.06
CA LYS A 76 -9.61 -3.52 -6.66
C LYS A 76 -8.48 -4.57 -6.71
N PRO A 77 -7.80 -4.83 -5.58
CA PRO A 77 -6.61 -5.66 -5.59
C PRO A 77 -6.97 -7.13 -5.81
N ARG A 78 -6.07 -7.86 -6.48
CA ARG A 78 -6.08 -9.33 -6.50
C ARG A 78 -5.41 -9.90 -5.25
N GLU A 79 -4.42 -9.18 -4.73
CA GLU A 79 -3.60 -9.58 -3.59
C GLU A 79 -3.59 -8.46 -2.56
N VAL A 80 -3.77 -8.81 -1.28
CA VAL A 80 -3.69 -7.88 -0.16
C VAL A 80 -2.59 -8.34 0.79
N TYR A 81 -1.64 -7.44 1.04
CA TYR A 81 -0.53 -7.64 1.96
C TYR A 81 -0.72 -6.74 3.17
N ASN A 82 -1.08 -7.33 4.30
CA ASN A 82 -1.38 -6.59 5.53
C ASN A 82 -0.14 -6.47 6.42
N LEU A 83 0.62 -5.38 6.30
CA LEU A 83 1.86 -5.14 7.06
C LEU A 83 1.73 -3.99 8.06
N ALA A 84 0.63 -3.23 8.05
CA ALA A 84 0.40 -2.19 9.04
C ALA A 84 0.17 -2.79 10.44
N ALA A 85 1.02 -2.39 11.38
CA ALA A 85 0.93 -2.75 12.79
C ALA A 85 1.55 -1.64 13.67
N GLN A 86 1.21 -1.63 14.95
CA GLN A 86 2.02 -0.91 15.93
C GLN A 86 3.29 -1.73 16.18
N SER A 87 4.38 -1.38 15.51
CA SER A 87 5.63 -2.15 15.56
C SER A 87 6.47 -1.90 16.82
N PHE A 88 6.30 -0.74 17.46
CA PHE A 88 6.91 -0.45 18.76
C PHE A 88 5.85 -0.43 19.85
N VAL A 89 5.93 -1.41 20.75
CA VAL A 89 5.10 -1.50 21.95
C VAL A 89 6.02 -1.21 23.12
N GLN A 90 5.80 -0.08 23.81
CA GLN A 90 6.51 0.21 25.05
C GLN A 90 6.07 -0.81 26.10
N THR A 91 7.04 -1.56 26.64
CA THR A 91 6.88 -2.40 27.84
C THR A 91 6.96 -1.59 29.11
#